data_AF-A0A6G5AGM2-F1
#
_entry.id   AF-A0A6G5AGM2-F1
#
_cell.length_a   1.000
_cell.length_b   1.000
_cell.length_c   1.000
_cell.angle_alpha   90.00
_cell.angle_beta   90.00
_cell.angle_gamma   90.00
#
_symmetry.space_group_name_H-M   'P 1'
#
loop_
_entity.id
_entity.type
_entity.pdbx_description
1 polymer ?
#
loop_
_entity_poly.entity_id
_entity_poly.type
_entity_poly.pdbx_seq_one_letter_code
_entity_poly.pdbx_strand_id
1 'polypeptide(L)' 'MFSQHPRLFYTFVTMNSFQLYCIVCRAPQVLMSDNSSAEKAALQQTWPSARQLLCHFHVAQAEWRWLTSHNSVDKDQRR' A
#
# COMPACT_ATOMS: atom_id res chain seq x y z
N MET A 1 -3.95 -8.26 -32.80
CA MET A 1 -5.31 -8.29 -32.25
C MET A 1 -5.31 -9.15 -30.99
N PHE A 2 -5.10 -8.56 -29.81
CA PHE A 2 -5.24 -9.13 -28.45
C PHE A 2 -5.24 -7.90 -27.52
N SER A 3 -6.37 -7.32 -27.09
CA SER A 3 -7.46 -7.78 -26.22
C SER A 3 -7.04 -8.05 -24.76
N GLN A 4 -7.33 -7.04 -23.93
CA GLN A 4 -7.80 -7.08 -22.53
C GLN A 4 -6.99 -7.84 -21.45
N HIS A 5 -6.27 -7.07 -20.60
CA HIS A 5 -6.29 -7.08 -19.12
C HIS A 5 -4.91 -6.86 -18.46
N PRO A 6 -4.55 -5.61 -18.09
CA PRO A 6 -3.32 -5.33 -17.32
C PRO A 6 -3.42 -5.60 -15.81
N ARG A 7 -4.43 -6.33 -15.32
CA ARG A 7 -4.72 -6.48 -13.88
C ARG A 7 -4.09 -7.70 -13.19
N LEU A 8 -3.30 -8.51 -13.89
CA LEU A 8 -2.72 -9.74 -13.33
C LEU A 8 -1.21 -9.68 -13.12
N PHE A 9 -0.53 -8.63 -13.59
CA PHE A 9 0.92 -8.50 -13.42
C PHE A 9 1.34 -7.85 -12.10
N TYR A 10 0.42 -7.24 -11.36
CA TYR A 10 0.75 -6.52 -10.11
C TYR A 10 0.61 -7.38 -8.84
N THR A 11 0.02 -8.57 -8.93
CA THR A 11 -0.28 -9.41 -7.76
C THR A 11 0.86 -10.33 -7.33
N PHE A 12 1.99 -10.36 -8.05
CA PHE A 12 3.12 -11.27 -7.74
C PHE A 12 4.33 -10.62 -7.07
N VAL A 13 4.34 -9.29 -6.85
CA VAL A 13 5.53 -8.61 -6.30
C VAL A 13 5.41 -8.24 -4.81
N THR A 14 4.24 -8.32 -4.17
CA THR A 14 4.09 -7.88 -2.77
C THR A 14 4.24 -8.99 -1.72
N MET A 15 4.34 -10.26 -2.11
CA MET A 15 4.44 -11.37 -1.13
C MET A 15 5.86 -11.86 -0.82
N ASN A 16 6.92 -11.24 -1.37
CA ASN A 16 8.30 -11.75 -1.23
C ASN A 16 9.27 -10.87 -0.41
N SER A 17 8.79 -9.84 0.29
CA SER A 17 9.70 -8.96 1.06
C SER A 17 9.29 -8.65 2.50
N PHE A 18 8.08 -9.03 2.94
CA PHE A 18 7.66 -8.90 4.34
C PHE A 18 7.58 -10.23 5.10
N GLN A 19 8.04 -11.32 4.48
CA GLN A 19 8.06 -12.64 5.09
C GLN A 19 9.49 -13.08 5.45
N LEU A 20 10.29 -12.16 5.99
CA LEU A 20 11.57 -12.47 6.60
C LEU A 20 11.44 -12.28 8.12
N TYR A 21 11.52 -13.41 8.83
CA TYR A 21 11.62 -13.61 10.28
C TYR A 21 10.33 -13.77 11.10
N CYS A 22 9.84 -15.02 11.19
CA CYS A 22 9.22 -15.53 12.41
C CYS A 22 10.33 -16.06 13.33
N ILE A 23 10.83 -15.31 14.32
CA ILE A 23 11.70 -15.86 15.40
C ILE A 23 11.39 -15.34 16.82
N VAL A 24 10.55 -14.31 17.04
CA VAL A 24 10.15 -13.96 18.42
C VAL A 24 8.65 -13.72 18.47
N CYS A 25 7.94 -14.53 19.26
CA CYS A 25 6.49 -14.65 19.43
C CYS A 25 5.75 -13.39 19.93
N ARG A 26 6.03 -12.21 19.37
CA ARG A 26 5.31 -10.98 19.67
C ARG A 26 4.65 -10.44 18.42
N ALA A 27 3.34 -10.30 18.49
CA ALA A 27 2.59 -9.52 17.53
C ALA A 27 3.21 -8.12 17.42
N PRO A 28 3.39 -7.58 16.20
CA PRO A 28 3.87 -6.22 16.03
C PRO A 28 2.88 -5.26 16.70
N GLN A 29 3.40 -4.25 17.42
CA GLN A 29 2.52 -3.23 18.02
C GLN A 29 1.97 -2.27 16.97
N VAL A 30 2.73 -2.06 15.89
CA VAL A 30 2.38 -1.15 14.80
C VAL A 30 2.74 -1.80 13.47
N LEU A 31 1.82 -1.73 12.51
CA LEU A 31 1.96 -2.21 11.14
C LEU A 31 1.76 -1.04 10.18
N MET A 32 2.54 -1.01 9.10
CA MET A 32 2.38 -0.02 8.03
C MET A 32 1.99 -0.76 6.75
N SER A 33 0.84 -0.41 6.18
CA SER A 33 0.26 -1.13 5.02
C SER A 33 -0.23 -0.17 3.93
N ASP A 34 -0.59 -0.70 2.77
CA ASP A 34 -1.29 0.08 1.75
C ASP A 34 -2.72 0.40 2.22
N ASN A 35 -3.38 1.36 1.54
CA ASN A 35 -4.79 1.65 1.71
C ASN A 35 -5.67 0.62 0.99
N SER A 36 -5.47 -0.67 1.33
CA SER A 36 -6.22 -1.80 0.80
C SER A 36 -7.15 -2.34 1.88
N SER A 37 -8.46 -2.37 1.62
CA SER A 37 -9.43 -2.91 2.57
C SER A 37 -9.20 -4.40 2.85
N ALA A 38 -8.81 -5.16 1.83
CA ALA A 38 -8.48 -6.59 1.95
C ALA A 38 -7.24 -6.82 2.82
N GLU A 39 -6.19 -6.03 2.61
CA GLU A 39 -4.96 -6.11 3.40
C GLU A 39 -5.21 -5.74 4.86
N LYS A 40 -5.92 -4.62 5.10
CA LYS A 40 -6.26 -4.16 6.45
C LYS A 40 -7.11 -5.19 7.21
N ALA A 41 -8.04 -5.85 6.52
CA ALA A 41 -8.85 -6.93 7.11
C ALA A 41 -8.00 -8.15 7.47
N ALA A 42 -7.10 -8.58 6.58
CA ALA A 42 -6.18 -9.69 6.84
C ALA A 42 -5.24 -9.39 8.03
N LEU A 43 -4.69 -8.17 8.10
CA LEU A 43 -3.85 -7.74 9.22
C LEU A 43 -4.64 -7.65 10.52
N GLN A 44 -5.89 -7.17 10.49
CA GLN A 44 -6.75 -7.11 11.67
C GLN A 44 -7.12 -8.49 12.20
N GLN A 45 -7.33 -9.45 11.30
CA GLN A 45 -7.62 -10.84 11.66
C GLN A 45 -6.38 -11.54 12.26
N THR A 46 -5.20 -11.24 11.71
CA THR A 46 -3.93 -11.88 12.13
C THR A 46 -3.37 -11.27 13.41
N TRP A 47 -3.43 -9.94 13.54
CA TRP A 47 -2.90 -9.19 14.69
C TRP A 47 -3.89 -8.12 15.15
N PRO A 48 -4.98 -8.51 15.82
CA PRO A 48 -6.06 -7.58 16.19
C PRO A 48 -5.63 -6.49 17.18
N SER A 49 -4.56 -6.73 17.95
CA SER A 49 -3.98 -5.76 18.89
C SER A 49 -2.95 -4.82 18.25
N ALA A 50 -2.54 -5.06 17.01
CA ALA A 50 -1.60 -4.21 16.30
C ALA A 50 -2.31 -2.96 15.77
N ARG A 51 -1.71 -1.79 15.96
CA ARG A 51 -2.18 -0.56 15.34
C ARG A 51 -1.76 -0.54 13.87
N GLN A 52 -2.72 -0.38 12.96
CA GLN A 52 -2.45 -0.25 11.54
C GLN A 52 -2.30 1.22 11.15
N LEU A 53 -1.23 1.55 10.42
CA LEU A 53 -0.94 2.87 9.86
C LEU A 53 -0.86 2.78 8.34
N LEU A 54 -1.23 3.86 7.66
CA LEU A 54 -1.01 3.96 6.22
C LEU A 54 0.47 4.17 5.91
N CYS A 55 0.92 3.57 4.82
CA CYS A 55 2.26 3.79 4.30
C CYS A 55 2.43 5.23 3.83
N HIS A 56 3.45 5.92 4.36
CA HIS A 56 3.78 7.30 4.00
C HIS A 56 4.00 7.47 2.49
N PHE A 57 4.59 6.49 1.81
CA PHE A 57 4.78 6.53 0.36
C PHE A 57 3.45 6.55 -0.39
N HIS A 58 2.49 5.70 0.00
CA HIS A 58 1.17 5.64 -0.63
C HIS A 58 0.33 6.90 -0.34
N VAL A 59 0.49 7.49 0.85
CA VAL A 59 -0.11 8.79 1.19
C VAL A 59 0.47 9.89 0.31
N ALA A 60 1.79 10.04 0.24
CA ALA A 60 2.44 11.05 -0.59
C ALA A 60 2.09 10.87 -2.07
N GLN A 61 2.01 9.63 -2.56
CA GLN A 61 1.61 9.35 -3.93
C GLN A 61 0.14 9.72 -4.20
N ALA A 62 -0.76 9.49 -3.24
CA ALA A 62 -2.16 9.88 -3.34
C ALA A 62 -2.32 11.40 -3.32
N GLU A 63 -1.62 12.09 -2.42
CA GLU A 63 -1.56 13.55 -2.35
C GLU A 63 -1.01 14.14 -3.65
N TRP A 64 0.06 13.57 -4.20
CA TRP A 64 0.62 13.99 -5.47
C TRP A 64 -0.37 13.84 -6.63
N ARG A 65 -1.05 12.69 -6.72
CA ARG A 65 -2.12 12.50 -7.71
C ARG A 65 -3.22 13.54 -7.54
N TRP A 66 -3.63 13.82 -6.31
CA TRP A 66 -4.66 14.82 -6.03
C TRP A 66 -4.22 16.21 -6.47
N LEU A 67 -3.04 16.67 -6.05
CA LEU A 67 -2.47 17.97 -6.42
C LEU A 67 -2.42 18.15 -7.95
N THR A 68 -1.97 17.11 -8.66
CA THR A 68 -1.75 17.19 -10.11
C THR A 68 -3.01 16.99 -10.96
N SER A 69 -4.11 16.50 -10.37
CA SER A 69 -5.39 16.29 -11.08
C SER A 69 -6.51 17.24 -10.67
N HIS A 70 -6.51 17.73 -9.43
CA HIS A 70 -7.62 18.52 -8.86
C HIS A 70 -7.21 19.91 -8.36
N ASN A 71 -5.90 20.19 -8.19
CA ASN A 71 -5.43 21.48 -7.67
C ASN A 71 -4.79 22.38 -8.74
N SER A 72 -5.07 22.11 -10.02
CA SER A 72 -4.60 22.93 -11.17
C SER A 72 -3.09 23.22 -11.17
N VAL A 73 -2.27 22.36 -10.55
CA VAL A 73 -0.81 22.51 -10.58
C VAL A 73 -0.34 22.32 -12.01
N ASP A 74 0.22 23.38 -12.60
CA ASP A 74 0.71 23.37 -13.97
C ASP A 74 1.78 22.28 -14.15
N LYS A 75 1.83 21.65 -15.34
CA LYS A 75 2.76 20.54 -15.60
C LYS A 75 4.22 20.93 -15.48
N ASP A 76 4.55 22.18 -15.76
CA ASP A 76 5.93 22.68 -15.70
C ASP A 76 6.37 22.93 -14.25
N GLN A 77 5.42 23.04 -13.31
CA GLN A 77 5.66 23.18 -11.87
C GLN A 77 5.78 21.82 -11.15
N ARG A 78 5.74 20.70 -11.87
CA ARG A 78 5.71 19.34 -11.28
C ARG A 78 7.09 18.67 -11.16
N ARG A 79 8.18 19.41 -11.37
CA ARG A 79 9.55 18.89 -11.47
C ARG A 79 10.37 19.15 -10.22
#